data_AF-A0A1M6MUZ1-F1
#
_entry.id   AF-A0A1M6MUZ1-F1
#
_cell.length_a   1.000
_cell.length_b   1.000
_cell.length_c   1.000
_cell.angle_alpha   90.00
_cell.angle_beta   90.00
_cell.angle_gamma   90.00
#
_symmetry.space_group_name_H-M   'P 1'
#
loop_
_entity.id
_entity.type
_entity.pdbx_description
1 polymer ?
#
loop_
_entity_poly.entity_id
_entity_poly.type
_entity_poly.pdbx_seq_one_letter_code
_entity_poly.pdbx_strand_id
1 'polypeptide(L)'
;MKRIIDEFIIFTVVFPGILLIAKFFFKDLEMLSYHNILLIFILSFINIVLRHVLIYLKDKYRISPRNFELIRRLGLLAILSAYFYFKN
;
A
#
# COMPACT_ATOMS: atom_id res chain seq x y z
N MET A 1 5.07 15.33 4.19
CA MET A 1 4.44 14.66 5.36
C MET A 1 2.93 14.85 5.40
N LYS A 2 2.38 16.09 5.44
CA LYS A 2 0.92 16.32 5.51
C LYS A 2 0.09 15.53 4.47
N ARG A 3 0.44 15.61 3.18
CA ARG A 3 -0.25 14.85 2.10
C ARG A 3 -0.18 13.32 2.24
N ILE A 4 0.93 12.79 2.76
CA ILE A 4 1.11 11.34 3.01
C ILE A 4 0.13 10.88 4.10
N ILE A 5 0.01 11.67 5.16
CA ILE A 5 -0.88 11.39 6.29
C ILE A 5 -2.33 11.51 5.85
N ASP A 6 -2.70 12.54 5.07
CA ASP A 6 -4.06 12.71 4.56
C ASP A 6 -4.50 11.52 3.68
N GLU A 7 -3.65 11.07 2.74
CA GLU A 7 -3.93 9.87 1.93
C GLU A 7 -4.05 8.60 2.77
N PHE A 8 -3.21 8.45 3.80
CA PHE A 8 -3.27 7.28 4.69
C PHE A 8 -4.53 7.27 5.55
N ILE A 9 -4.97 8.43 6.05
CA ILE A 9 -6.22 8.56 6.81
C ILE A 9 -7.41 8.19 5.92
N ILE A 10 -7.45 8.71 4.68
CA ILE A 10 -8.49 8.35 3.70
C ILE A 10 -8.51 6.84 3.49
N PHE A 11 -7.36 6.21 3.26
CA PHE A 11 -7.27 4.74 3.13
C PHE A 11 -7.80 4.03 4.38
N THR A 12 -7.44 4.52 5.57
CA THR A 12 -7.82 3.91 6.85
C THR A 12 -9.31 3.95 7.11
N VAL A 13 -10.01 4.96 6.60
CA VAL A 13 -11.48 5.06 6.70
C VAL A 13 -12.18 4.25 5.62
N VAL A 14 -11.66 4.30 4.38
CA VAL A 14 -12.27 3.62 3.22
C VAL A 14 -12.11 2.11 3.31
N PHE A 15 -10.96 1.62 3.78
CA PHE A 15 -10.65 0.19 3.82
C PHE A 15 -11.64 -0.63 4.70
N PRO A 16 -11.98 -0.21 5.94
CA PRO A 16 -13.04 -0.83 6.72
C PRO A 16 -14.40 -0.80 6.01
N GLY A 17 -14.73 0.30 5.33
CA GLY A 17 -15.95 0.40 4.52
C GLY A 17 -16.02 -0.65 3.41
N ILE A 18 -14.91 -0.83 2.67
CA ILE A 18 -14.79 -1.86 1.65
C ILE A 18 -14.89 -3.26 2.25
N LEU A 19 -14.26 -3.52 3.40
CA LEU A 19 -14.35 -4.81 4.09
C LEU A 19 -15.78 -5.14 4.53
N LEU A 20 -16.53 -4.15 5.03
CA LEU A 20 -17.93 -4.31 5.41
C LEU A 20 -18.81 -4.61 4.20
N ILE A 21 -18.61 -3.88 3.10
CA ILE A 21 -19.30 -4.13 1.83
C ILE A 21 -18.96 -5.54 1.33
N ALA A 22 -17.68 -5.92 1.31
CA ALA A 22 -17.25 -7.24 0.87
C ALA A 22 -17.89 -8.34 1.72
N LYS A 23 -17.94 -8.19 3.05
CA LYS A 23 -18.64 -9.14 3.94
C LYS A 23 -20.14 -9.24 3.66
N PHE A 24 -20.77 -8.15 3.24
CA PHE A 24 -22.20 -8.15 2.89
C PHE A 24 -22.48 -8.96 1.61
N PHE A 25 -21.62 -8.84 0.59
CA PHE A 25 -21.77 -9.54 -0.68
C PHE A 25 -21.23 -10.98 -0.64
N PHE A 26 -20.17 -11.22 0.13
CA PHE A 26 -19.51 -12.51 0.28
C PHE A 26 -19.68 -12.95 1.74
N LYS A 27 -20.78 -13.66 2.02
CA LYS A 27 -21.16 -14.05 3.38
C LYS A 27 -20.15 -14.97 4.07
N ASP A 28 -19.36 -15.71 3.30
CA ASP A 28 -18.34 -16.66 3.78
C ASP A 28 -16.93 -16.05 3.84
N LEU A 29 -16.80 -14.72 3.74
CA LEU A 29 -15.50 -14.07 3.84
C LEU A 29 -15.03 -14.14 5.29
N GLU A 30 -14.15 -15.10 5.59
CA GLU A 30 -13.44 -15.15 6.86
C GLU A 30 -12.78 -13.81 7.11
N MET A 31 -13.13 -13.17 8.23
CA MET A 31 -12.52 -11.91 8.61
C MET A 31 -11.00 -12.10 8.69
N LEU A 32 -10.27 -11.27 7.95
CA LEU A 32 -8.81 -11.24 7.98
C LEU A 32 -8.34 -11.15 9.43
N SER A 33 -7.37 -11.99 9.81
CA SER A 33 -6.76 -11.93 11.14
C SER A 33 -6.22 -10.53 11.43
N TYR A 34 -6.18 -10.12 12.70
CA TYR A 34 -5.62 -8.83 13.10
C TYR A 34 -4.21 -8.60 12.55
N HIS A 35 -3.40 -9.67 12.45
CA HIS A 35 -2.07 -9.62 11.85
C HIS A 35 -2.09 -9.29 10.35
N ASN A 36 -3.03 -9.88 9.59
CA ASN A 36 -3.19 -9.61 8.17
C ASN A 36 -3.71 -8.19 7.93
N ILE A 37 -4.64 -7.72 8.76
CA ILE A 37 -5.12 -6.33 8.71
C ILE A 37 -3.97 -5.36 8.96
N LEU A 38 -3.21 -5.56 10.04
CA LEU A 38 -2.05 -4.73 10.37
C LEU A 38 -1.02 -4.72 9.23
N LEU A 39 -0.73 -5.88 8.64
CA LEU A 39 0.18 -6.00 7.51
C LEU A 39 -0.30 -5.18 6.31
N ILE A 40 -1.60 -5.25 5.98
CA ILE A 40 -2.19 -4.45 4.90
C ILE A 40 -1.99 -2.96 5.17
N PHE A 41 -2.24 -2.50 6.40
CA PHE A 41 -2.04 -1.11 6.79
C PHE A 41 -0.58 -0.66 6.67
N ILE A 42 0.37 -1.50 7.09
CA ILE A 42 1.80 -1.21 6.97
C ILE A 42 2.20 -1.14 5.49
N LEU A 43 1.77 -2.10 4.67
CA LEU A 43 2.08 -2.15 3.25
C LEU A 43 1.47 -0.96 2.49
N SER A 44 0.24 -0.56 2.82
CA SER A 44 -0.39 0.60 2.20
C SER A 44 0.29 1.91 2.63
N PHE A 45 0.70 2.05 3.89
CA PHE A 45 1.50 3.19 4.33
C PHE A 45 2.83 3.27 3.57
N ILE A 46 3.58 2.16 3.51
CA ILE A 46 4.85 2.09 2.78
C ILE A 46 4.62 2.45 1.30
N ASN A 47 3.56 1.96 0.67
CA ASN A 47 3.24 2.28 -0.72
C ASN A 47 2.97 3.77 -0.95
N ILE A 48 2.22 4.43 -0.05
CA ILE A 48 1.95 5.88 -0.13
C ILE A 48 3.25 6.68 0.01
N VAL A 49 4.11 6.28 0.95
CA VAL A 49 5.44 6.89 1.14
C VAL A 49 6.30 6.70 -0.11
N LEU A 50 6.39 5.48 -0.64
CA LEU A 50 7.15 5.15 -1.84
C LEU A 50 6.66 5.96 -3.04
N ARG A 51 5.35 6.10 -3.22
CA ARG A 51 4.76 6.94 -4.26
C ARG A 51 5.23 8.38 -4.14
N HIS A 52 5.15 8.97 -2.94
CA HIS A 52 5.57 10.36 -2.73
C HIS A 52 7.07 10.57 -2.96
N VAL A 53 7.91 9.65 -2.48
CA VAL A 53 9.36 9.66 -2.71
C VAL A 53 9.66 9.55 -4.21
N LEU A 54 9.01 8.62 -4.91
CA LEU A 54 9.21 8.45 -6.33
C LEU A 54 8.70 9.64 -7.14
N ILE A 55 7.61 10.32 -6.74
CA ILE A 55 7.12 11.52 -7.43
C ILE A 55 8.18 12.62 -7.30
N TYR A 56 8.70 12.81 -6.09
CA TYR A 56 9.80 13.75 -5.87
C TYR A 56 11.02 13.42 -6.73
N LEU A 57 11.39 12.14 -6.84
CA LEU A 57 12.49 11.70 -7.71
C LEU A 57 12.16 11.85 -9.20
N LYS A 58 10.92 11.60 -9.62
CA LYS A 58 10.46 11.79 -11.00
C LYS A 58 10.63 13.24 -11.42
N ASP A 59 10.23 14.18 -10.56
CA ASP A 59 10.34 15.61 -10.84
C ASP A 59 11.81 16.06 -10.85
N LYS A 60 12.63 15.52 -9.93
CA LYS A 60 14.06 15.83 -9.85
C LYS A 60 14.89 15.28 -11.00
N TYR A 61 14.60 14.06 -11.47
CA TYR A 61 15.39 13.33 -12.47
C TYR A 61 14.70 13.19 -13.84
N ARG A 62 13.56 13.85 -14.05
CA ARG A 62 12.75 13.78 -15.29
C ARG A 62 12.47 12.34 -15.74
N ILE A 63 12.15 11.47 -14.78
CA ILE A 63 11.91 10.05 -15.04
C ILE A 63 10.63 9.89 -15.87
N SER A 64 10.67 9.06 -16.91
CA SER A 64 9.49 8.79 -17.74
C SER A 64 8.37 8.12 -16.92
N PRO A 65 7.08 8.36 -17.22
CA PRO A 65 5.96 7.75 -16.50
C PRO A 65 6.01 6.22 -16.47
N ARG A 66 6.46 5.60 -17.58
CA ARG A 66 6.61 4.15 -17.70
C ARG A 66 7.67 3.61 -16.75
N ASN A 67 8.82 4.28 -16.64
CA ASN A 67 9.90 3.88 -15.76
C ASN A 67 9.54 4.11 -14.29
N PHE A 68 8.83 5.20 -13.99
CA PHE A 68 8.29 5.48 -12.66
C PHE A 68 7.39 4.34 -12.15
N GLU A 69 6.47 3.88 -12.98
CA GLU A 69 5.55 2.80 -12.60
C GLU A 69 6.28 1.47 -12.40
N LEU A 70 7.28 1.21 -13.24
CA LEU A 70 8.11 0.00 -13.16
C LEU A 70 8.93 -0.03 -11.86
N ILE A 71 9.59 1.08 -11.51
CA ILE A 71 10.33 1.22 -10.24
C ILE A 71 9.38 1.07 -9.04
N ARG A 72 8.19 1.65 -9.09
CA ARG A 72 7.18 1.50 -8.02
C ARG A 72 6.79 0.04 -7.82
N ARG A 73 6.51 -0.69 -8.90
CA ARG A 73 6.14 -2.12 -8.82
C ARG A 73 7.28 -2.98 -8.30
N LEU A 74 8.51 -2.75 -8.77
CA LEU A 74 9.70 -3.46 -8.29
C LEU A 74 9.99 -3.16 -6.82
N GLY A 75 9.82 -1.91 -6.38
CA GLY A 75 9.99 -1.53 -4.96
C GLY A 75 8.99 -2.25 -4.06
N LEU A 76 7.71 -2.30 -4.44
CA LEU A 76 6.68 -3.07 -3.72
C LEU A 76 7.01 -4.56 -3.66
N LEU A 77 7.42 -5.15 -4.78
CA LEU A 77 7.83 -6.55 -4.85
C LEU A 77 9.04 -6.84 -3.96
N ALA A 78 10.03 -5.96 -3.93
CA ALA A 78 11.21 -6.10 -3.07
C ALA A 78 10.84 -6.05 -1.58
N ILE A 79 9.93 -5.15 -1.19
CA ILE A 79 9.42 -5.06 0.20
C ILE A 79 8.65 -6.32 0.59
N LEU A 80 7.78 -6.81 -0.30
CA LEU A 80 7.05 -8.06 -0.07
C LEU A 80 8.01 -9.24 0.03
N SER A 81 9.00 -9.32 -0.86
CA SER A 81 10.02 -10.38 -0.85
C SER A 81 10.84 -10.35 0.43
N ALA A 82 11.26 -9.17 0.90
CA ALA A 82 11.96 -9.01 2.16
C ALA A 82 11.08 -9.43 3.35
N TYR A 83 9.81 -9.02 3.37
CA TYR A 83 8.87 -9.42 4.42
C TYR A 83 8.70 -10.95 4.50
N PHE A 84 8.51 -11.62 3.36
CA PHE A 84 8.39 -13.08 3.33
C PHE A 84 9.70 -13.79 3.67
N TYR A 85 10.85 -13.22 3.29
CA TYR A 85 12.16 -13.78 3.65
C TYR A 85 12.44 -13.73 5.16
N PHE A 86 12.11 -12.63 5.85
CA PHE A 86 12.31 -12.51 7.30
C PHE A 86 11.23 -13.21 8.13
N LYS A 87 10.09 -13.54 7.53
CA LYS A 87 9.00 -14.29 8.18
C LYS A 87 9.27 -15.80 8.22
N ASN A 88 10.05 -16.31 7.27
CA ASN A 88 10.48 -17.71 7.16
C ASN A 88 11.75 -17.96 7.98
#